data_AF-A0A9P1CIH1-F1
#
_entry.id   AF-A0A9P1CIH1-F1
#
_cell.length_a   1.000
_cell.length_b   1.000
_cell.length_c   1.000
_cell.angle_alpha   90.00
_cell.angle_beta   90.00
_cell.angle_gamma   90.00
#
_symmetry.space_group_name_H-M   'P 1'
#
loop_
_entity.id
_entity.type
_entity.pdbx_description
1 polymer ?
#
loop_
_entity_poly.entity_id
_entity_poly.type
_entity_poly.pdbx_seq_one_letter_code
_entity_poly.pdbx_strand_id
1 'polypeptide(L)'
;MIIHNRVYDLRPLLGNHPGGDEILTSKAGTDCTKEFEVFEHSEKARVRRDQELLVGDLLPAEHLDWDAEAKAEVASGVDQGSDLARYIRYKAFDAMIVSATVYIYRTSHHMKPLSMLTYSRALRHLHLLMAVGIFGALGTAQAASFSEGQNKRKLLILHKQLGIGMLVGLFVRALARLRSGIPPRFPGNKLVQMIETQSLRFFYLLMLALPLTGMASEYYLKWASSESPEDDKKNDQAAQSAISLHKSLGKFFQYAWLPFHLGYTTLYHASKGRGVIRKVSPFI
;
A
#
# COMPACT_ATOMS: atom_id res chain seq x y z
N MET A 1 11.83 -27.18 -0.41
CA MET A 1 11.38 -26.37 0.77
C MET A 1 10.50 -27.26 1.62
N ILE A 2 10.48 -27.07 2.93
CA ILE A 2 9.64 -27.86 3.85
C ILE A 2 8.40 -27.05 4.21
N ILE A 3 7.22 -27.65 4.13
CA ILE A 3 5.94 -27.07 4.58
C ILE A 3 5.17 -28.18 5.32
N HIS A 4 4.82 -27.97 6.59
CA HIS A 4 4.12 -28.96 7.43
C HIS A 4 4.81 -30.33 7.44
N ASN A 5 6.12 -30.33 7.68
CA ASN A 5 6.97 -31.54 7.68
C ASN A 5 7.01 -32.31 6.35
N ARG A 6 6.55 -31.71 5.24
CA ARG A 6 6.61 -32.30 3.90
C ARG A 6 7.58 -31.54 3.00
N VAL A 7 8.29 -32.28 2.16
CA VAL A 7 9.32 -31.75 1.26
C VAL A 7 8.72 -31.51 -0.12
N TYR A 8 8.85 -30.28 -0.60
CA TYR A 8 8.35 -29.87 -1.91
C TYR A 8 9.45 -29.35 -2.82
N ASP A 9 9.37 -29.73 -4.11
CA ASP A 9 10.17 -29.18 -5.19
C ASP A 9 9.42 -28.02 -5.86
N LEU A 10 9.77 -26.80 -5.46
CA LEU A 10 9.14 -25.59 -5.99
C LEU A 10 9.86 -25.03 -7.23
N ARG A 11 10.86 -25.71 -7.79
CA ARG A 11 11.53 -25.29 -9.04
C ARG A 11 10.55 -25.00 -10.18
N PRO A 12 9.46 -25.78 -10.39
CA PRO A 12 8.48 -25.48 -11.44
C PRO A 12 7.75 -24.14 -11.27
N LEU A 13 7.77 -23.55 -10.07
CA LEU A 13 7.14 -22.26 -9.79
C LEU A 13 8.05 -21.06 -10.08
N LEU A 14 9.34 -21.27 -10.36
CA LEU A 14 10.24 -20.17 -10.71
C LEU A 14 9.75 -19.45 -11.98
N GLY A 15 9.67 -18.13 -11.92
CA GLY A 15 9.10 -17.26 -12.96
C GLY A 15 7.58 -17.27 -13.03
N ASN A 16 6.91 -18.16 -12.27
CA ASN A 16 5.46 -18.33 -12.26
C ASN A 16 4.84 -18.23 -10.85
N HIS A 17 5.62 -17.89 -9.83
CA HIS A 17 5.12 -17.70 -8.48
C HIS A 17 4.53 -16.30 -8.29
N PRO A 18 3.23 -16.15 -7.95
CA PRO A 18 2.61 -14.84 -7.77
C PRO A 18 3.23 -13.98 -6.67
N GLY A 19 3.83 -14.60 -5.65
CA GLY A 19 4.58 -13.91 -4.61
C GLY A 19 5.96 -13.39 -5.06
N GLY A 20 6.37 -13.69 -6.30
CA GLY A 20 7.69 -13.44 -6.85
C GLY A 20 8.68 -14.56 -6.52
N ASP A 21 9.78 -14.61 -7.29
CA ASP A 21 10.81 -15.65 -7.15
C ASP A 21 11.75 -15.41 -5.96
N GLU A 22 11.84 -14.17 -5.48
CA GLU A 22 12.72 -13.78 -4.37
C GLU A 22 12.43 -14.59 -3.11
N ILE A 23 11.16 -14.90 -2.81
CA ILE A 23 10.81 -15.69 -1.63
C ILE A 23 11.16 -17.17 -1.81
N LEU A 24 11.02 -17.70 -3.03
CA LEU A 24 11.36 -19.10 -3.32
C LEU A 24 12.86 -19.34 -3.27
N THR A 25 13.65 -18.38 -3.75
CA THR A 25 15.11 -18.47 -3.75
C THR A 25 15.70 -18.18 -2.37
N SER A 26 15.21 -17.16 -1.66
CA SER A 26 15.73 -16.81 -0.32
C SER A 26 15.45 -17.86 0.76
N LYS A 27 14.35 -18.60 0.64
CA LYS A 27 13.95 -19.64 1.61
C LYS A 27 14.21 -21.07 1.10
N ALA A 28 14.93 -21.21 -0.01
CA ALA A 28 15.29 -22.50 -0.58
C ALA A 28 16.02 -23.38 0.46
N GLY A 29 15.61 -24.66 0.56
CA GLY A 29 16.21 -25.62 1.49
C GLY A 29 15.83 -25.44 2.97
N THR A 30 14.98 -24.48 3.31
CA THR A 30 14.54 -24.24 4.69
C THR A 30 13.09 -24.68 4.94
N ASP A 31 12.68 -24.74 6.21
CA ASP A 31 11.28 -24.81 6.60
C ASP A 31 10.60 -23.46 6.39
N CYS A 32 9.55 -23.47 5.59
CA CYS A 32 8.81 -22.30 5.12
C CYS A 32 7.34 -22.37 5.56
N THR A 33 7.01 -23.22 6.53
CA THR A 33 5.64 -23.41 7.03
C THR A 33 5.06 -22.10 7.52
N LYS A 34 5.84 -21.30 8.27
CA LYS A 34 5.42 -19.99 8.77
C LYS A 34 5.08 -19.05 7.63
N GLU A 35 5.99 -18.88 6.68
CA GLU A 35 5.80 -18.02 5.51
C GLU A 35 4.61 -18.47 4.68
N PHE A 36 4.44 -19.78 4.48
CA PHE A 36 3.34 -20.34 3.71
C PHE A 36 1.97 -20.02 4.36
N GLU A 37 1.85 -20.19 5.67
CA GLU A 37 0.58 -19.94 6.38
C GLU A 37 0.29 -18.44 6.56
N VAL A 38 1.33 -17.63 6.78
CA VAL A 38 1.21 -16.17 6.94
C VAL A 38 0.50 -15.53 5.74
N PHE A 39 0.85 -15.92 4.51
CA PHE A 39 0.32 -15.28 3.30
C PHE A 39 -1.05 -15.80 2.85
N GLU A 40 -1.65 -16.76 3.57
CA GLU A 40 -2.95 -17.36 3.24
C GLU A 40 -3.05 -17.73 1.75
N HIS A 41 -2.16 -18.62 1.33
CA HIS A 41 -2.24 -19.22 0.00
C HIS A 41 -3.65 -19.79 -0.23
N SER A 42 -4.20 -19.52 -1.41
CA SER A 42 -5.53 -19.98 -1.79
C SER A 42 -5.61 -21.51 -1.74
N GLU A 43 -6.83 -22.04 -1.56
CA GLU A 43 -7.04 -23.48 -1.54
C GLU A 43 -6.49 -24.16 -2.80
N LYS A 44 -6.67 -23.51 -3.95
CA LYS A 44 -6.07 -23.91 -5.21
C LYS A 44 -4.54 -24.07 -5.13
N ALA A 45 -3.85 -23.11 -4.53
CA ALA A 45 -2.39 -23.18 -4.36
C ALA A 45 -1.97 -24.32 -3.43
N ARG A 46 -2.77 -24.63 -2.39
CA ARG A 46 -2.54 -25.76 -1.48
C ARG A 46 -2.72 -27.10 -2.20
N VAL A 47 -3.80 -27.26 -2.96
CA VAL A 47 -4.06 -28.46 -3.77
C VAL A 47 -2.94 -28.70 -4.77
N ARG A 48 -2.55 -27.66 -5.53
CA ARG A 48 -1.46 -27.77 -6.51
C ARG A 48 -0.13 -28.14 -5.87
N ARG A 49 0.21 -27.53 -4.73
CA ARG A 49 1.40 -27.86 -3.95
C ARG A 49 1.44 -29.35 -3.61
N ASP A 50 0.34 -29.90 -3.11
CA ASP A 50 0.29 -31.29 -2.66
C ASP A 50 0.22 -32.31 -3.80
N GLN A 51 -0.38 -31.95 -4.94
CA GLN A 51 -0.54 -32.85 -6.07
C GLN A 51 0.65 -32.85 -7.04
N GLU A 52 1.26 -31.68 -7.30
CA GLU A 52 2.26 -31.52 -8.36
C GLU A 52 3.69 -31.38 -7.84
N LEU A 53 3.88 -30.90 -6.60
CA LEU A 53 5.19 -30.45 -6.11
C LEU A 53 5.72 -31.28 -4.94
N LEU A 54 4.92 -32.21 -4.41
CA LEU A 54 5.31 -33.05 -3.29
C LEU A 54 6.39 -34.05 -3.71
N VAL A 55 7.53 -34.02 -3.02
CA VAL A 55 8.62 -34.99 -3.20
C VAL A 55 8.49 -36.13 -2.21
N GLY A 56 8.07 -35.83 -0.98
CA GLY A 56 7.86 -36.82 0.08
C GLY A 56 7.73 -36.19 1.47
N ASP A 57 7.65 -37.03 2.48
CA ASP A 57 7.57 -36.62 3.89
C ASP A 57 8.97 -36.59 4.54
N LEU A 58 9.17 -35.69 5.50
CA LEU A 58 10.35 -35.75 6.37
C LEU A 58 10.30 -36.98 7.28
N LEU A 59 11.48 -37.39 7.74
CA LEU A 59 11.59 -38.45 8.74
C LEU A 59 10.90 -38.02 10.03
N PRO A 60 10.14 -38.91 10.71
CA PRO A 60 9.44 -38.59 11.95
C PRO A 60 10.33 -38.00 13.05
N ALA A 61 11.60 -38.42 13.09
CA ALA A 61 12.59 -37.90 14.05
C ALA A 61 12.96 -36.42 13.83
N GLU A 62 12.71 -35.89 12.63
CA GLU A 62 12.99 -34.51 12.23
C GLU A 62 11.71 -33.66 12.16
N HIS A 63 10.55 -34.23 12.53
CA HIS A 63 9.28 -33.49 12.52
C HIS A 63 9.32 -32.36 13.54
N LEU A 64 9.02 -31.16 13.07
CA LEU A 64 8.76 -30.01 13.92
C LEU A 64 7.30 -30.04 14.33
N ASP A 65 7.04 -30.02 15.64
CA ASP A 65 5.69 -29.81 16.17
C ASP A 65 5.38 -28.32 16.11
N TRP A 66 4.83 -27.90 14.99
CA TRP A 66 4.51 -26.51 14.72
C TRP A 66 3.41 -25.99 15.65
N ASP A 67 2.52 -26.85 16.16
CA ASP A 67 1.52 -26.48 17.15
C ASP A 67 2.17 -26.24 18.52
N ALA A 68 3.13 -27.06 18.92
CA ALA A 68 3.92 -26.83 20.12
C ALA A 68 4.82 -25.61 19.99
N GLU A 69 5.42 -25.37 18.82
CA GLU A 69 6.26 -24.20 18.56
C GLU A 69 5.42 -22.91 18.51
N ALA A 70 4.24 -22.94 17.89
CA ALA A 70 3.30 -21.82 17.89
C ALA A 70 2.74 -21.55 19.30
N LYS A 71 2.40 -22.60 20.07
CA LYS A 71 2.02 -22.46 21.48
C LYS A 71 3.18 -21.93 22.33
N ALA A 72 4.41 -22.35 22.06
CA ALA A 72 5.60 -21.86 22.72
C ALA A 72 5.93 -20.42 22.33
N GLU A 73 5.73 -19.99 21.07
CA GLU A 73 5.82 -18.59 20.63
C GLU A 73 4.72 -17.72 21.23
N VAL A 74 3.51 -18.26 21.42
CA VAL A 74 2.41 -17.57 22.11
C VAL A 74 2.66 -17.50 23.61
N ALA A 75 3.29 -18.51 24.21
CA ALA A 75 3.64 -18.56 25.64
C ALA A 75 4.91 -17.76 25.97
N SER A 76 5.89 -17.72 25.07
CA SER A 76 7.13 -16.93 25.15
C SER A 76 6.97 -15.51 24.60
N GLY A 77 5.95 -15.29 23.77
CA GLY A 77 5.36 -14.00 23.46
C GLY A 77 4.61 -13.47 24.68
N VAL A 78 5.39 -13.26 25.75
CA VAL A 78 4.95 -12.77 27.05
C VAL A 78 4.02 -11.58 26.85
N ASP A 79 2.77 -11.85 27.22
CA ASP A 79 1.70 -10.93 27.56
C ASP A 79 2.15 -10.02 28.74
N GLN A 80 3.15 -9.16 28.51
CA GLN A 80 3.52 -8.07 29.44
C GLN A 80 3.18 -6.68 28.86
N GLY A 81 2.73 -6.61 27.60
CA GLY A 81 2.21 -5.38 27.02
C GLY A 81 0.69 -5.22 27.12
N SER A 82 -0.01 -6.15 27.78
CA SER A 82 -1.38 -6.51 27.42
C SER A 82 -2.44 -5.48 27.78
N ASP A 83 -2.33 -4.81 28.92
CA ASP A 83 -3.25 -3.74 29.29
C ASP A 83 -2.70 -2.35 28.95
N LEU A 84 -1.40 -2.12 29.16
CA LEU A 84 -0.80 -0.82 28.88
C LEU A 84 -0.76 -0.52 27.38
N ALA A 85 -0.38 -1.46 26.51
CA ALA A 85 -0.38 -1.20 25.07
C ALA A 85 -1.79 -1.16 24.49
N ARG A 86 -2.75 -1.90 25.07
CA ARG A 86 -4.17 -1.80 24.71
C ARG A 86 -4.75 -0.44 25.14
N TYR A 87 -4.43 0.00 26.35
CA TYR A 87 -4.77 1.31 26.88
C TYR A 87 -4.10 2.45 26.10
N ILE A 88 -2.81 2.35 25.76
CA ILE A 88 -2.11 3.32 24.93
C ILE A 88 -2.72 3.37 23.53
N ARG A 89 -3.05 2.22 22.90
CA ARG A 89 -3.74 2.20 21.60
C ARG A 89 -5.12 2.84 21.68
N TYR A 90 -5.90 2.53 22.71
CA TYR A 90 -7.21 3.13 22.96
C TYR A 90 -7.09 4.65 23.21
N LYS A 91 -6.14 5.09 24.05
CA LYS A 91 -5.90 6.50 24.32
C LYS A 91 -5.28 7.25 23.14
N ALA A 92 -4.49 6.59 22.31
CA ALA A 92 -4.02 7.14 21.04
C ALA A 92 -5.20 7.34 20.07
N PHE A 93 -6.16 6.42 20.06
CA PHE A 93 -7.40 6.58 19.29
C PHE A 93 -8.28 7.71 19.83
N ASP A 94 -8.49 7.80 21.14
CA ASP A 94 -9.18 8.93 21.80
C ASP A 94 -8.49 10.26 21.45
N ALA A 95 -7.15 10.32 21.57
CA ALA A 95 -6.37 11.50 21.25
C ALA A 95 -6.44 11.86 19.76
N MET A 96 -6.48 10.87 18.87
CA MET A 96 -6.70 11.07 17.44
C MET A 96 -8.09 11.65 17.17
N ILE A 97 -9.15 11.11 17.80
CA ILE A 97 -10.52 11.63 17.65
C ILE A 97 -10.63 13.04 18.24
N VAL A 98 -10.07 13.30 19.42
CA VAL A 98 -10.04 14.64 20.01
C VAL A 98 -9.25 15.60 19.11
N SER A 99 -8.09 15.19 18.60
CA SER A 99 -7.29 16.01 17.68
C SER A 99 -8.04 16.29 16.37
N ALA A 100 -8.72 15.28 15.81
CA ALA A 100 -9.55 15.45 14.62
C ALA A 100 -10.77 16.35 14.89
N THR A 101 -11.40 16.22 16.05
CA THR A 101 -12.55 17.02 16.47
C THR A 101 -12.14 18.46 16.75
N VAL A 102 -11.05 18.69 17.47
CA VAL A 102 -10.43 20.01 17.68
C VAL A 102 -10.00 20.61 16.35
N TYR A 103 -9.43 19.80 15.45
CA TYR A 103 -9.07 20.23 14.10
C TYR A 103 -10.32 20.67 13.32
N ILE A 104 -11.38 19.87 13.27
CA ILE A 104 -12.63 20.20 12.58
C ILE A 104 -13.29 21.44 13.23
N TYR A 105 -13.34 21.52 14.55
CA TYR A 105 -13.91 22.64 15.31
C TYR A 105 -13.13 23.93 15.06
N ARG A 106 -11.80 23.90 15.20
CA ARG A 106 -10.94 25.07 14.94
C ARG A 106 -11.04 25.51 13.48
N THR A 107 -11.11 24.56 12.56
CA THR A 107 -11.19 24.85 11.13
C THR A 107 -12.59 25.24 10.66
N SER A 108 -13.64 24.96 11.43
CA SER A 108 -15.02 25.39 11.14
C SER A 108 -15.37 26.74 11.77
N HIS A 109 -14.78 27.10 12.91
CA HIS A 109 -15.10 28.34 13.61
C HIS A 109 -14.14 29.51 13.33
N HIS A 110 -12.88 29.27 12.97
CA HIS A 110 -11.90 30.36 12.71
C HIS A 110 -11.74 30.62 11.20
N MET A 111 -12.86 30.96 10.55
CA MET A 111 -12.96 31.08 9.11
C MET A 111 -12.50 32.46 8.61
N LYS A 112 -11.19 32.65 8.36
CA LYS A 112 -10.74 33.84 7.57
C LYS A 112 -11.35 33.78 6.16
N PRO A 113 -11.79 34.90 5.57
CA PRO A 113 -12.33 34.91 4.21
C PRO A 113 -11.31 34.33 3.22
N LEU A 114 -11.80 33.48 2.30
CA LEU A 114 -10.94 32.83 1.30
C LEU A 114 -10.40 33.88 0.33
N SER A 115 -9.09 33.91 0.10
CA SER A 115 -8.53 34.74 -0.96
C SER A 115 -8.94 34.17 -2.33
N MET A 116 -9.11 35.02 -3.34
CA MET A 116 -9.37 34.58 -4.72
C MET A 116 -8.25 33.70 -5.31
N LEU A 117 -7.09 33.64 -4.65
CA LEU A 117 -5.92 32.87 -5.08
C LEU A 117 -5.85 31.45 -4.49
N THR A 118 -6.73 31.10 -3.55
CA THR A 118 -6.68 29.84 -2.79
C THR A 118 -7.75 28.84 -3.23
N TYR A 119 -7.45 27.54 -3.12
CA TYR A 119 -8.46 26.49 -3.33
C TYR A 119 -9.52 26.49 -2.22
N SER A 120 -10.68 25.89 -2.51
CA SER A 120 -11.73 25.67 -1.51
C SER A 120 -11.18 24.93 -0.29
N ARG A 121 -11.74 25.21 0.90
CA ARG A 121 -11.29 24.56 2.15
C ARG A 121 -11.34 23.04 2.02
N ALA A 122 -12.43 22.50 1.48
CA ALA A 122 -12.59 21.06 1.24
C ALA A 122 -11.45 20.48 0.40
N LEU A 123 -11.07 21.11 -0.73
CA LEU A 123 -9.97 20.64 -1.57
C LEU A 123 -8.60 20.68 -0.88
N ARG A 124 -8.37 21.65 0.01
CA ARG A 124 -7.14 21.77 0.80
C ARG A 124 -7.03 20.66 1.86
N HIS A 125 -8.13 20.36 2.54
CA HIS A 125 -8.20 19.25 3.51
C HIS A 125 -8.06 17.90 2.79
N LEU A 126 -8.78 17.71 1.68
CA LEU A 126 -8.64 16.51 0.85
C LEU A 126 -7.22 16.37 0.31
N HIS A 127 -6.52 17.46 -0.03
CA HIS A 127 -5.12 17.39 -0.44
C HIS A 127 -4.22 16.89 0.68
N LEU A 128 -4.38 17.44 1.89
CA LEU A 128 -3.60 17.02 3.05
C LEU A 128 -3.88 15.57 3.44
N LEU A 129 -5.15 15.16 3.46
CA LEU A 129 -5.55 13.78 3.74
C LEU A 129 -4.93 12.82 2.74
N MET A 130 -4.95 13.18 1.44
CA MET A 130 -4.29 12.40 0.39
C MET A 130 -2.77 12.34 0.62
N ALA A 131 -2.12 13.44 1.01
CA ALA A 131 -0.69 13.43 1.31
C ALA A 131 -0.36 12.49 2.48
N VAL A 132 -1.10 12.58 3.59
CA VAL A 132 -0.94 11.68 4.75
C VAL A 132 -1.15 10.22 4.35
N GLY A 133 -2.20 9.92 3.57
CA GLY A 133 -2.47 8.56 3.11
C GLY A 133 -1.39 8.02 2.16
N ILE A 134 -0.82 8.86 1.28
CA ILE A 134 0.30 8.49 0.41
C ILE A 134 1.54 8.13 1.24
N PHE A 135 1.94 8.99 2.19
CA PHE A 135 3.10 8.71 3.04
C PHE A 135 2.88 7.48 3.92
N GLY A 136 1.65 7.27 4.41
CA GLY A 136 1.28 6.03 5.10
C GLY A 136 1.40 4.80 4.20
N ALA A 137 0.91 4.86 2.96
CA ALA A 137 0.99 3.74 2.02
C ALA A 137 2.43 3.43 1.62
N LEU A 138 3.26 4.44 1.34
CA LEU A 138 4.69 4.26 1.05
C LEU A 138 5.44 3.72 2.26
N GLY A 139 5.21 4.29 3.45
CA GLY A 139 5.86 3.85 4.68
C GLY A 139 5.52 2.41 5.04
N THR A 140 4.27 2.00 4.89
CA THR A 140 3.83 0.61 5.14
C THR A 140 4.38 -0.37 4.10
N ALA A 141 4.43 0.01 2.81
CA ALA A 141 5.06 -0.81 1.77
C ALA A 141 6.56 -0.98 2.02
N GLN A 142 7.26 0.10 2.35
CA GLN A 142 8.69 0.05 2.64
C GLN A 142 8.97 -0.77 3.90
N ALA A 143 8.21 -0.55 4.98
CA ALA A 143 8.34 -1.34 6.21
C ALA A 143 8.06 -2.84 5.96
N ALA A 144 7.08 -3.17 5.11
CA ALA A 144 6.79 -4.55 4.74
C ALA A 144 7.93 -5.21 3.96
N SER A 145 8.72 -4.44 3.21
CA SER A 145 9.89 -4.96 2.49
C SER A 145 11.05 -5.37 3.42
N PHE A 146 11.11 -4.79 4.62
CA PHE A 146 12.13 -5.10 5.65
C PHE A 146 11.61 -6.00 6.77
N SER A 147 10.35 -6.43 6.71
CA SER A 147 9.72 -7.27 7.73
C SER A 147 9.56 -8.70 7.22
N GLU A 148 9.50 -9.67 8.13
CA GLU A 148 9.19 -11.06 7.82
C GLU A 148 7.94 -11.54 8.56
N GLY A 149 7.39 -12.68 8.12
CA GLY A 149 6.25 -13.36 8.76
C GLY A 149 5.02 -12.47 9.00
N GLN A 150 4.43 -12.62 10.19
CA GLN A 150 3.15 -11.98 10.57
C GLN A 150 3.19 -10.45 10.51
N ASN A 151 4.34 -9.83 10.79
CA ASN A 151 4.47 -8.37 10.74
C ASN A 151 4.41 -7.86 9.30
N LYS A 152 5.05 -8.54 8.35
CA LYS A 152 4.94 -8.23 6.92
C LYS A 152 3.49 -8.31 6.43
N ARG A 153 2.77 -9.36 6.82
CA ARG A 153 1.34 -9.51 6.50
C ARG A 153 0.50 -8.36 7.04
N LYS A 154 0.64 -8.00 8.32
CA LYS A 154 -0.09 -6.87 8.94
C LYS A 154 0.18 -5.56 8.19
N LEU A 155 1.43 -5.29 7.84
CA LEU A 155 1.82 -4.10 7.07
C LEU A 155 1.25 -4.09 5.66
N LEU A 156 1.21 -5.23 4.96
CA LEU A 156 0.60 -5.34 3.63
C LEU A 156 -0.92 -5.18 3.67
N ILE A 157 -1.60 -5.69 4.71
CA ILE A 157 -3.04 -5.45 4.93
C ILE A 157 -3.30 -3.95 5.13
N LEU A 158 -2.49 -3.30 5.99
CA LEU A 158 -2.60 -1.86 6.20
C LEU A 158 -2.32 -1.08 4.92
N HIS A 159 -1.28 -1.44 4.16
CA HIS A 159 -0.97 -0.85 2.86
C HIS A 159 -2.16 -0.95 1.90
N LYS A 160 -2.80 -2.12 1.81
CA LYS A 160 -4.01 -2.34 1.00
C LYS A 160 -5.16 -1.44 1.44
N GLN A 161 -5.44 -1.37 2.75
CA GLN A 161 -6.50 -0.51 3.29
C GLN A 161 -6.23 0.97 2.98
N LEU A 162 -4.99 1.43 3.15
CA LEU A 162 -4.58 2.78 2.78
C LEU A 162 -4.74 3.02 1.27
N GLY A 163 -4.35 2.06 0.42
CA GLY A 163 -4.51 2.16 -1.04
C GLY A 163 -5.98 2.29 -1.48
N ILE A 164 -6.89 1.50 -0.90
CA ILE A 164 -8.34 1.60 -1.16
C ILE A 164 -8.88 2.94 -0.63
N GLY A 165 -8.50 3.36 0.57
CA GLY A 165 -8.87 4.65 1.13
C GLY A 165 -8.42 5.82 0.26
N MET A 166 -7.20 5.73 -0.30
CA MET A 166 -6.64 6.70 -1.24
C MET A 166 -7.40 6.73 -2.57
N LEU A 167 -7.85 5.58 -3.08
CA LEU A 167 -8.69 5.51 -4.27
C LEU A 167 -10.05 6.21 -4.04
N VAL A 168 -10.72 5.91 -2.93
CA VAL A 168 -11.98 6.59 -2.56
C VAL A 168 -11.75 8.09 -2.36
N GLY A 169 -10.68 8.47 -1.66
CA GLY A 169 -10.27 9.86 -1.48
C GLY A 169 -10.02 10.58 -2.81
N LEU A 170 -9.41 9.90 -3.79
CA LEU A 170 -9.20 10.42 -5.14
C LEU A 170 -10.52 10.70 -5.85
N PHE A 171 -11.50 9.79 -5.78
CA PHE A 171 -12.84 9.98 -6.34
C PHE A 171 -13.56 11.17 -5.69
N VAL A 172 -13.58 11.24 -4.36
CA VAL A 172 -14.19 12.36 -3.62
C VAL A 172 -13.50 13.68 -3.99
N ARG A 173 -12.17 13.67 -4.08
CA ARG A 173 -11.38 14.84 -4.51
C ARG A 173 -11.70 15.24 -5.94
N ALA A 174 -11.82 14.31 -6.87
CA ALA A 174 -12.18 14.59 -8.26
C ALA A 174 -13.58 15.20 -8.35
N LEU A 175 -14.57 14.66 -7.62
CA LEU A 175 -15.93 15.22 -7.55
C LEU A 175 -15.93 16.64 -6.96
N ALA A 176 -15.23 16.84 -5.84
CA ALA A 176 -15.07 18.17 -5.22
C ALA A 176 -14.37 19.14 -6.17
N ARG A 177 -13.45 18.64 -7.01
CA ARG A 177 -12.74 19.43 -8.00
C ARG A 177 -13.63 19.88 -9.14
N LEU A 178 -14.52 19.01 -9.63
CA LEU A 178 -15.49 19.35 -10.68
C LEU A 178 -16.51 20.40 -10.20
N ARG A 179 -16.83 20.42 -8.90
CA ARG A 179 -17.76 21.37 -8.30
C ARG A 179 -17.14 22.70 -7.87
N SER A 180 -15.80 22.85 -7.92
CA SER A 180 -15.12 24.05 -7.41
C SER A 180 -14.21 24.71 -8.45
N GLY A 181 -14.26 26.04 -8.49
CA GLY A 181 -13.46 26.85 -9.41
C GLY A 181 -11.95 26.62 -9.28
N ILE A 182 -11.24 26.75 -10.39
CA ILE A 182 -9.78 26.73 -10.42
C ILE A 182 -9.27 28.12 -10.04
N PRO A 183 -8.50 28.29 -8.96
CA PRO A 183 -7.88 29.59 -8.66
C PRO A 183 -6.95 29.97 -9.82
N PRO A 184 -6.76 31.26 -10.08
CA PRO A 184 -5.94 31.72 -11.20
C PRO A 184 -4.51 31.20 -11.08
N ARG A 185 -3.95 30.83 -12.24
CA ARG A 185 -2.56 30.37 -12.36
C ARG A 185 -1.60 31.51 -12.02
N PHE A 186 -0.40 31.16 -11.59
CA PHE A 186 0.63 32.18 -11.45
C PHE A 186 1.04 32.70 -12.84
N PRO A 187 1.23 34.01 -13.02
CA PRO A 187 1.71 34.56 -14.28
C PRO A 187 3.11 34.03 -14.57
N GLY A 188 3.42 33.68 -15.82
CA GLY A 188 4.73 33.13 -16.16
C GLY A 188 4.76 32.52 -17.55
N ASN A 189 5.91 31.93 -17.88
CA ASN A 189 6.14 31.29 -19.17
C ASN A 189 5.05 30.24 -19.48
N LYS A 190 4.50 30.29 -20.70
CA LYS A 190 3.46 29.36 -21.18
C LYS A 190 3.92 27.90 -21.12
N LEU A 191 5.20 27.63 -21.34
CA LEU A 191 5.77 26.28 -21.25
C LEU A 191 5.65 25.71 -19.83
N VAL A 192 5.95 26.53 -18.81
CA VAL A 192 5.86 26.12 -17.40
C VAL A 192 4.41 25.82 -17.04
N GLN A 193 3.47 26.68 -17.46
CA GLN A 193 2.04 26.44 -17.23
C GLN A 193 1.53 25.17 -17.92
N MET A 194 2.06 24.86 -19.10
CA MET A 194 1.76 23.62 -19.81
C MET A 194 2.28 22.41 -19.02
N ILE A 195 3.54 22.43 -18.59
CA ILE A 195 4.15 21.38 -17.76
C ILE A 195 3.35 21.17 -16.47
N GLU A 196 2.98 22.25 -15.76
CA GLU A 196 2.13 22.19 -14.56
C GLU A 196 0.77 21.53 -14.83
N THR A 197 0.15 21.85 -15.98
CA THR A 197 -1.16 21.29 -16.34
C THR A 197 -1.06 19.81 -16.69
N GLN A 198 -0.10 19.44 -17.53
CA GLN A 198 0.06 18.05 -17.96
C GLN A 198 0.56 17.16 -16.82
N SER A 199 1.47 17.67 -15.98
CA SER A 199 1.90 16.96 -14.79
C SER A 199 0.76 16.69 -13.82
N LEU A 200 -0.12 17.67 -13.58
CA LEU A 200 -1.30 17.43 -12.74
C LEU A 200 -2.20 16.32 -13.30
N ARG A 201 -2.48 16.33 -14.61
CA ARG A 201 -3.28 15.28 -15.28
C ARG A 201 -2.62 13.92 -15.15
N PHE A 202 -1.34 13.85 -15.43
CA PHE A 202 -0.56 12.64 -15.27
C PHE A 202 -0.56 12.14 -13.83
N PHE A 203 -0.53 13.05 -12.84
CA PHE A 203 -0.60 12.67 -11.44
C PHE A 203 -1.94 12.00 -11.08
N TYR A 204 -3.07 12.49 -11.61
CA TYR A 204 -4.37 11.80 -11.44
C TYR A 204 -4.35 10.39 -12.03
N LEU A 205 -3.78 10.22 -13.23
CA LEU A 205 -3.64 8.90 -13.86
C LEU A 205 -2.77 7.97 -13.02
N LEU A 206 -1.63 8.46 -12.51
CA LEU A 206 -0.72 7.69 -11.68
C LEU A 206 -1.36 7.28 -10.34
N MET A 207 -2.08 8.20 -9.69
CA MET A 207 -2.80 7.93 -8.43
C MET A 207 -4.01 7.01 -8.61
N LEU A 208 -4.55 6.90 -9.82
CA LEU A 208 -5.57 5.92 -10.16
C LEU A 208 -4.94 4.57 -10.48
N ALA A 209 -3.88 4.53 -11.28
CA ALA A 209 -3.22 3.31 -11.72
C ALA A 209 -2.60 2.52 -10.56
N LEU A 210 -2.01 3.19 -9.57
CA LEU A 210 -1.38 2.51 -8.43
C LEU A 210 -2.36 1.62 -7.63
N PRO A 211 -3.48 2.13 -7.08
CA PRO A 211 -4.45 1.26 -6.40
C PRO A 211 -5.06 0.22 -7.33
N LEU A 212 -5.40 0.59 -8.57
CA LEU A 212 -6.05 -0.33 -9.51
C LEU A 212 -5.16 -1.51 -9.89
N THR A 213 -3.87 -1.30 -10.10
CA THR A 213 -2.93 -2.40 -10.39
C THR A 213 -2.74 -3.32 -9.20
N GLY A 214 -2.75 -2.78 -7.96
CA GLY A 214 -2.75 -3.59 -6.74
C GLY A 214 -4.02 -4.44 -6.58
N MET A 215 -5.19 -3.83 -6.81
CA MET A 215 -6.49 -4.53 -6.78
C MET A 215 -6.61 -5.57 -7.89
N ALA A 216 -6.11 -5.28 -9.09
CA ALA A 216 -6.11 -6.21 -10.21
C ALA A 216 -5.29 -7.47 -9.89
N SER A 217 -4.12 -7.31 -9.27
CA SER A 217 -3.31 -8.45 -8.84
C SER A 217 -4.07 -9.36 -7.86
N GLU A 218 -4.74 -8.76 -6.86
CA GLU A 218 -5.53 -9.54 -5.90
C GLU A 218 -6.76 -10.20 -6.53
N TYR A 219 -7.42 -9.51 -7.47
CA TYR A 219 -8.54 -10.07 -8.22
C TYR A 219 -8.13 -11.34 -8.96
N TYR A 220 -7.05 -11.30 -9.74
CA TYR A 220 -6.58 -12.47 -10.49
C TYR A 220 -6.14 -13.62 -9.58
N LEU A 221 -5.62 -13.32 -8.39
CA LEU A 221 -5.19 -14.35 -7.44
C LEU A 221 -6.33 -15.04 -6.69
N LYS A 222 -7.36 -14.29 -6.32
CA LYS A 222 -8.38 -14.76 -5.38
C LYS A 222 -9.77 -14.94 -5.97
N TRP A 223 -10.10 -14.17 -7.01
CA TRP A 223 -11.47 -14.01 -7.49
C TRP A 223 -11.67 -14.36 -8.96
N ALA A 224 -10.62 -14.38 -9.78
CA ALA A 224 -10.74 -14.77 -11.17
C ALA A 224 -11.16 -16.25 -11.27
N SER A 225 -12.18 -16.50 -12.10
CA SER A 225 -12.63 -17.85 -12.40
C SER A 225 -11.52 -18.66 -13.04
N SER A 226 -11.49 -19.95 -12.71
CA SER A 226 -10.62 -20.90 -13.38
C SER A 226 -11.30 -22.24 -13.46
N GLU A 227 -11.44 -22.74 -14.69
CA GLU A 227 -12.03 -24.03 -15.00
C GLU A 227 -10.97 -25.04 -15.46
N SER A 228 -9.77 -24.56 -15.81
CA SER A 228 -8.68 -25.37 -16.35
C SER A 228 -7.32 -24.98 -15.76
N PRO A 229 -6.33 -25.90 -15.74
CA PRO A 229 -4.95 -25.58 -15.36
C PRO A 229 -4.29 -24.49 -16.23
N GLU A 230 -4.74 -24.34 -17.48
CA GLU A 230 -4.27 -23.25 -18.34
C GLU A 230 -4.77 -21.89 -17.88
N ASP A 231 -6.03 -21.79 -17.45
CA ASP A 231 -6.61 -20.55 -16.93
C ASP A 231 -5.98 -20.16 -15.60
N ASP A 232 -5.62 -21.15 -14.79
CA ASP A 232 -4.83 -20.94 -13.58
C ASP A 232 -3.50 -20.26 -13.88
N LYS A 233 -2.77 -20.75 -14.88
CA LYS A 233 -1.48 -20.18 -15.28
C LYS A 233 -1.65 -18.76 -15.84
N LYS A 234 -2.69 -18.51 -16.65
CA LYS A 234 -2.99 -17.17 -17.17
C LYS A 234 -3.31 -16.19 -16.05
N ASN A 235 -4.12 -16.60 -15.07
CA ASN A 235 -4.48 -15.78 -13.91
C ASN A 235 -3.24 -15.46 -13.06
N ASP A 236 -2.37 -16.43 -12.80
CA ASP A 236 -1.11 -16.22 -12.06
C ASP A 236 -0.19 -15.24 -12.81
N GLN A 237 -0.07 -15.36 -14.13
CA GLN A 237 0.71 -14.43 -14.96
C GLN A 237 0.13 -13.01 -14.98
N ALA A 238 -1.20 -12.88 -15.07
CA ALA A 238 -1.88 -11.58 -15.02
C ALA A 238 -1.68 -10.92 -13.64
N ALA A 239 -1.79 -11.70 -12.56
CA ALA A 239 -1.54 -11.22 -11.20
C ALA A 239 -0.11 -10.72 -11.00
N GLN A 240 0.88 -11.45 -11.53
CA GLN A 240 2.29 -11.06 -11.50
C GLN A 240 2.57 -9.80 -12.30
N SER A 241 1.99 -9.71 -13.50
CA SER A 241 2.13 -8.54 -14.35
C SER A 241 1.57 -7.30 -13.66
N ALA A 242 0.40 -7.44 -13.03
CA ALA A 242 -0.24 -6.37 -12.28
C ALA A 242 0.58 -5.92 -11.05
N ILE A 243 1.11 -6.85 -10.24
CA ILE A 243 1.93 -6.48 -9.07
C ILE A 243 3.31 -5.95 -9.46
N SER A 244 3.90 -6.45 -10.55
CA SER A 244 5.16 -5.94 -11.10
C SER A 244 4.99 -4.49 -11.58
N LEU A 245 3.90 -4.22 -12.30
CA LEU A 245 3.54 -2.86 -12.71
C LEU A 245 3.28 -1.96 -11.49
N HIS A 246 2.55 -2.45 -10.49
CA HIS A 246 2.30 -1.72 -9.23
C HIS A 246 3.61 -1.33 -8.54
N LYS A 247 4.54 -2.27 -8.36
CA LYS A 247 5.86 -2.03 -7.76
C LYS A 247 6.67 -1.02 -8.59
N SER A 248 6.66 -1.15 -9.92
CA SER A 248 7.40 -0.27 -10.83
C SER A 248 6.87 1.16 -10.81
N LEU A 249 5.54 1.31 -10.90
CA LEU A 249 4.86 2.59 -10.76
C LEU A 249 5.09 3.19 -9.37
N GLY A 250 5.11 2.37 -8.32
CA GLY A 250 5.36 2.81 -6.94
C GLY A 250 6.76 3.38 -6.76
N LYS A 251 7.78 2.69 -7.28
CA LYS A 251 9.17 3.17 -7.28
C LYS A 251 9.32 4.46 -8.10
N PHE A 252 8.77 4.50 -9.32
CA PHE A 252 8.76 5.71 -10.13
C PHE A 252 8.09 6.87 -9.40
N PHE A 253 6.93 6.61 -8.78
CA PHE A 253 6.20 7.60 -8.01
C PHE A 253 7.04 8.12 -6.83
N GLN A 254 7.63 7.24 -6.04
CA GLN A 254 8.41 7.59 -4.86
C GLN A 254 9.69 8.36 -5.19
N TYR A 255 10.46 7.90 -6.19
CA TYR A 255 11.81 8.41 -6.44
C TYR A 255 11.89 9.50 -7.51
N ALA A 256 10.95 9.53 -8.46
CA ALA A 256 10.96 10.55 -9.52
C ALA A 256 9.79 11.53 -9.37
N TRP A 257 8.57 11.02 -9.26
CA TRP A 257 7.39 11.87 -9.31
C TRP A 257 7.17 12.69 -8.03
N LEU A 258 7.34 12.09 -6.86
CA LEU A 258 7.13 12.76 -5.58
C LEU A 258 8.13 13.90 -5.35
N PRO A 259 9.45 13.75 -5.65
CA PRO A 259 10.39 14.86 -5.64
C PRO A 259 10.09 15.93 -6.70
N PHE A 260 9.58 15.56 -7.87
CA PHE A 260 9.14 16.55 -8.86
C PHE A 260 7.91 17.33 -8.34
N HIS A 261 6.90 16.64 -7.83
CA HIS A 261 5.67 17.24 -7.33
C HIS A 261 5.94 18.14 -6.11
N LEU A 262 6.66 17.64 -5.11
CA LEU A 262 6.97 18.37 -3.90
C LEU A 262 8.12 19.37 -4.12
N GLY A 263 9.23 18.94 -4.69
CA GLY A 263 10.45 19.73 -4.83
C GLY A 263 10.37 20.73 -5.97
N TYR A 264 10.31 20.26 -7.22
CA TYR A 264 10.39 21.16 -8.39
C TYR A 264 9.30 22.24 -8.35
N THR A 265 8.04 21.87 -8.09
CA THR A 265 6.96 22.87 -8.10
C THR A 265 7.05 23.84 -6.93
N THR A 266 7.37 23.40 -5.71
CA THR A 266 7.43 24.30 -4.56
C THR A 266 8.67 25.18 -4.60
N LEU A 267 9.86 24.63 -4.89
CA LEU A 267 11.10 25.41 -4.97
C LEU A 267 11.07 26.39 -6.14
N TYR A 268 10.56 25.98 -7.31
CA TYR A 268 10.44 26.90 -8.45
C TYR A 268 9.60 28.13 -8.08
N HIS A 269 8.43 27.92 -7.49
CA HIS A 269 7.56 29.04 -7.11
C HIS A 269 8.08 29.82 -5.90
N ALA A 270 8.70 29.15 -4.92
CA ALA A 270 9.35 29.80 -3.80
C ALA A 270 10.49 30.73 -4.27
N SER A 271 11.32 30.28 -5.22
CA SER A 271 12.39 31.11 -5.83
C SER A 271 11.86 32.35 -6.57
N LYS A 272 10.57 32.36 -6.92
CA LYS A 272 9.87 33.49 -7.56
C LYS A 272 9.01 34.29 -6.57
N GLY A 273 9.16 34.06 -5.27
CA GLY A 273 8.38 34.74 -4.22
C GLY A 273 6.89 34.35 -4.18
N ARG A 274 6.52 33.20 -4.75
CA ARG A 274 5.12 32.77 -4.89
C ARG A 274 4.77 31.70 -3.87
N GLY A 275 3.76 31.96 -3.05
CA GLY A 275 3.26 31.03 -2.04
C GLY A 275 2.40 29.90 -2.60
N VAL A 276 2.97 28.91 -3.28
CA VAL A 276 2.24 27.70 -3.73
C VAL A 276 1.68 26.92 -2.54
N ILE A 277 2.48 26.76 -1.49
CA ILE A 277 2.06 26.06 -0.26
C ILE A 277 0.84 26.76 0.36
N ARG A 278 0.79 28.09 0.31
CA ARG A 278 -0.37 28.87 0.79
C ARG A 278 -1.64 28.58 0.00
N LYS A 279 -1.55 28.25 -1.31
CA LYS A 279 -2.73 27.89 -2.12
C LYS A 279 -3.35 26.57 -1.70
N VAL A 280 -2.55 25.62 -1.20
CA VAL A 280 -2.96 24.22 -0.94
C VAL A 280 -3.05 23.86 0.55
N SER A 281 -2.40 24.60 1.44
CA SER A 281 -2.42 24.35 2.88
C SER A 281 -3.71 24.84 3.51
N PRO A 282 -4.43 24.03 4.30
CA PRO A 282 -5.63 24.46 5.02
C PRO A 282 -5.32 25.38 6.21
N PHE A 283 -4.05 25.45 6.64
CA PHE A 283 -3.62 26.12 7.89
C PHE A 283 -3.16 27.56 7.71
N ILE A 284 -3.07 28.04 6.47
CA ILE A 284 -2.58 29.38 6.10
C ILE A 284 -3.70 30.17 5.41
#